data_AF-A0A8J1MRT9-F1
#
_entry.id   AF-A0A8J1MRT9-F1
#
_cell.length_a   1.000
_cell.length_b   1.000
_cell.length_c   1.000
_cell.angle_alpha   90.00
_cell.angle_beta   90.00
_cell.angle_gamma   90.00
#
_symmetry.space_group_name_H-M   'P 1'
#
loop_
_entity.id
_entity.type
_entity.pdbx_description
1 polymer ?
#
loop_
_entity_poly.entity_id
_entity_poly.type
_entity_poly.pdbx_seq_one_letter_code
_entity_poly.pdbx_strand_id
1 'polypeptide(L)'
;MKAGGIIQEDIQEASLIVGVTRPPEEKLLPKKTYAFFFHTIKAQESNMSLLDEILKMEIRLIDYENMVDHRGVRVVAFGKWAGVAGMINMLHGLGQRFLALGHHTPFMVIIKYHRESLH
;
A
#
# COMPACT_ATOMS: atom_id res chain seq x y z
N MET A 1 19.50 -0.20 -15.30
CA MET A 1 18.35 0.49 -15.93
C MET A 1 18.06 -0.12 -17.29
N LYS A 2 17.19 -1.14 -17.35
CA LYS A 2 16.86 -1.84 -18.61
C LYS A 2 15.55 -1.37 -19.25
N ALA A 3 14.68 -0.72 -18.48
CA ALA A 3 13.33 -0.31 -18.90
C ALA A 3 13.23 1.16 -19.34
N GLY A 4 14.36 1.87 -19.51
CA GLY A 4 14.37 3.26 -20.00
C GLY A 4 13.96 4.34 -18.99
N GLY A 5 13.75 3.99 -17.72
CA GLY A 5 13.53 4.99 -16.66
C GLY A 5 14.77 5.86 -16.43
N ILE A 6 14.55 7.11 -16.03
CA ILE A 6 15.59 8.04 -15.60
C ILE A 6 15.58 8.04 -14.07
N ILE A 7 16.74 7.81 -13.45
CA ILE A 7 16.88 7.94 -11.99
C ILE A 7 17.21 9.40 -11.73
N GLN A 8 16.33 10.04 -10.98
CA GLN A 8 16.45 11.42 -10.54
C GLN A 8 15.91 11.52 -9.12
N GLU A 9 16.52 12.38 -8.31
CA GLU A 9 16.05 12.66 -6.95
C GLU A 9 14.92 13.70 -6.97
N ASP A 10 14.98 14.64 -7.90
CA ASP A 10 13.95 15.65 -8.10
C ASP A 10 12.85 15.12 -9.02
N ILE A 11 11.60 15.19 -8.56
CA ILE A 11 10.41 14.75 -9.31
C ILE A 11 9.55 15.94 -9.78
N GLN A 12 10.03 17.17 -9.64
CA GLN A 12 9.29 18.38 -10.01
C GLN A 12 8.88 18.43 -11.48
N GLU A 13 9.62 17.82 -12.40
CA GLU A 13 9.26 17.77 -13.82
C GLU A 13 8.12 16.78 -14.11
N ALA A 14 7.83 15.84 -13.19
CA ALA A 14 6.80 14.84 -13.38
C ALA A 14 5.42 15.49 -13.56
N SER A 15 4.69 15.05 -14.58
CA SER A 15 3.28 15.42 -14.75
C SER A 15 2.34 14.57 -13.89
N LEU A 16 2.76 13.34 -13.57
CA LEU A 16 2.06 12.38 -12.73
C LEU A 16 3.04 11.73 -11.76
N ILE A 17 2.70 11.78 -10.47
CA ILE A 17 3.46 11.13 -9.39
C ILE A 17 2.67 9.90 -8.94
N VAL A 18 3.29 8.73 -9.05
CA VAL A 18 2.68 7.43 -8.77
C VAL A 18 3.33 6.82 -7.53
N GLY A 19 2.51 6.40 -6.56
CA GLY A 19 2.99 5.77 -5.34
C GLY A 19 2.02 4.70 -4.83
N VAL A 20 2.51 3.74 -4.05
CA VAL A 20 1.65 2.74 -3.40
C VAL A 20 0.88 3.38 -2.23
N THR A 21 1.56 4.22 -1.46
CA THR A 21 1.00 4.91 -0.27
C THR A 21 1.04 6.41 -0.46
N ARG A 22 0.32 7.14 0.41
CA ARG A 22 0.37 8.60 0.45
C ARG A 22 1.80 9.12 0.66
N PRO A 23 2.21 10.20 -0.02
CA PRO A 23 3.45 10.90 0.31
C PRO A 23 3.29 11.64 1.66
N PRO A 24 4.39 12.01 2.33
CA PRO A 24 4.35 12.97 3.43
C PRO A 24 3.79 14.31 2.96
N GLU A 25 3.02 14.97 3.82
CA GLU A 25 2.33 16.25 3.55
C GLU A 25 3.33 17.35 3.15
N GLU A 26 4.48 17.40 3.81
CA GLU A 26 5.56 18.35 3.54
C GLU A 26 6.25 18.17 2.19
N LYS A 27 5.99 17.06 1.48
CA LYS A 27 6.57 16.75 0.16
C LYS A 27 5.58 16.91 -0.99
N LEU A 28 4.38 17.42 -0.72
CA LEU A 28 3.40 17.68 -1.75
C LEU A 28 3.85 18.85 -2.64
N LEU A 29 3.72 18.65 -3.95
CA LEU A 29 4.03 19.64 -4.95
C LEU A 29 2.72 20.23 -5.49
N PRO A 30 2.55 21.55 -5.47
CA PRO A 30 1.32 22.18 -5.93
C PRO A 30 1.11 21.99 -7.44
N LYS A 31 -0.16 21.97 -7.87
CA LYS A 31 -0.57 21.86 -9.29
C LYS A 31 -0.06 20.59 -9.99
N LYS A 32 0.20 19.54 -9.22
CA LYS A 32 0.58 18.21 -9.73
C LYS A 32 -0.58 17.23 -9.73
N THR A 33 -0.38 16.13 -10.42
CA THR A 33 -1.30 14.99 -10.40
C THR A 33 -0.67 13.85 -9.63
N TYR A 34 -1.39 13.28 -8.67
CA TYR A 34 -0.95 12.15 -7.86
C TYR A 34 -1.87 10.95 -8.04
N ALA A 35 -1.30 9.75 -8.03
CA ALA A 35 -2.05 8.49 -8.02
C ALA A 35 -1.49 7.56 -6.93
N PHE A 36 -2.32 7.26 -5.92
CA PHE A 36 -1.99 6.37 -4.79
C PHE A 36 -3.26 5.89 -4.07
N PHE A 37 -3.12 4.94 -3.14
CA PHE A 37 -4.22 4.56 -2.24
C PHE A 37 -4.41 5.64 -1.17
N PHE A 38 -5.44 6.47 -1.31
CA PHE A 38 -5.69 7.55 -0.35
C PHE A 38 -6.54 7.09 0.84
N HIS A 39 -7.32 6.01 0.66
CA HIS A 39 -8.32 5.58 1.63
C HIS A 39 -9.42 6.61 1.87
N THR A 40 -9.79 7.36 0.83
CA THR A 40 -10.83 8.42 0.89
C THR A 40 -12.20 7.88 1.28
N ILE A 41 -12.57 6.68 0.81
CA ILE A 41 -13.92 6.11 0.96
C ILE A 41 -14.34 5.98 2.43
N LYS A 42 -13.36 5.86 3.34
CA LYS A 42 -13.61 5.65 4.76
C LYS A 42 -13.73 6.96 5.55
N ALA A 43 -13.61 8.12 4.90
CA ALA A 43 -13.68 9.45 5.52
C ALA A 43 -12.98 9.50 6.90
N GLN A 44 -11.80 8.87 7.00
CA GLN A 44 -11.10 8.80 8.27
C GLN A 44 -10.66 10.21 8.64
N GLU A 45 -10.98 10.65 9.86
CA GLU A 45 -10.65 12.00 10.36
C GLU A 45 -9.17 12.33 10.18
N SER A 46 -8.29 11.33 10.30
CA SER A 46 -6.85 11.46 10.07
C SER A 46 -6.44 11.92 8.67
N ASN A 47 -7.33 11.80 7.67
CA ASN A 47 -7.03 12.11 6.28
C ASN A 47 -7.64 13.43 5.80
N MET A 48 -8.44 14.09 6.65
CA MET A 48 -9.10 15.35 6.29
C MET A 48 -8.11 16.50 6.16
N SER A 49 -7.07 16.58 7.01
CA SER A 49 -6.01 17.59 6.89
C SER A 49 -5.29 17.51 5.55
N LEU A 50 -4.94 16.30 5.12
CA LEU A 50 -4.31 16.05 3.83
C LEU A 50 -5.24 16.40 2.66
N LEU A 51 -6.54 16.13 2.79
CA LEU A 51 -7.51 16.52 1.76
C LEU A 51 -7.58 18.04 1.60
N ASP A 52 -7.59 18.78 2.71
CA ASP A 52 -7.57 20.25 2.71
C ASP A 52 -6.30 20.78 2.04
N GLU A 53 -5.15 20.17 2.30
CA GLU A 53 -3.89 20.52 1.65
C GLU A 53 -3.92 20.25 0.14
N ILE A 54 -4.43 19.09 -0.28
CA ILE A 54 -4.58 18.74 -1.70
C ILE A 54 -5.45 19.77 -2.42
N LEU A 55 -6.56 20.19 -1.81
CA LEU A 55 -7.45 21.21 -2.35
C LEU A 55 -6.73 22.57 -2.43
N LYS A 56 -6.07 22.99 -1.33
CA LYS A 56 -5.33 24.26 -1.26
C LYS A 56 -4.20 24.35 -2.28
N MET A 57 -3.52 23.24 -2.54
CA MET A 57 -2.40 23.16 -3.46
C MET A 57 -2.83 22.93 -4.93
N GLU A 58 -4.13 22.92 -5.22
CA GLU A 58 -4.69 22.62 -6.54
C GLU A 58 -4.18 21.28 -7.12
N ILE A 59 -4.02 20.28 -6.24
CA ILE A 59 -3.54 18.95 -6.62
C ILE A 59 -4.70 18.11 -7.16
N ARG A 60 -4.46 17.43 -8.28
CA ARG A 60 -5.38 16.43 -8.82
C ARG A 60 -5.04 15.06 -8.25
N LEU A 61 -5.98 14.47 -7.50
CA LEU A 61 -5.82 13.15 -6.88
C LEU A 61 -6.57 12.07 -7.67
N ILE A 62 -5.87 10.98 -8.00
CA ILE A 62 -6.42 9.74 -8.56
C ILE A 62 -6.31 8.66 -7.48
N ASP A 63 -7.44 8.30 -6.86
CA ASP A 63 -7.46 7.27 -5.82
C ASP A 63 -7.58 5.88 -6.45
N TYR A 64 -6.54 5.05 -6.30
CA TYR A 64 -6.55 3.66 -6.77
C TYR A 64 -7.70 2.85 -6.18
N GLU A 65 -8.15 3.24 -4.99
CA GLU A 65 -9.21 2.55 -4.29
C GLU A 65 -10.56 2.59 -5.06
N ASN A 66 -10.76 3.66 -5.85
CA ASN A 66 -11.98 3.90 -6.62
C ASN A 66 -11.86 3.51 -8.10
N MET A 67 -10.72 2.94 -8.54
CA MET A 67 -10.55 2.51 -9.94
C MET A 67 -11.26 1.17 -10.19
N VAL A 68 -12.43 1.24 -10.83
CA VAL A 68 -13.26 0.09 -11.21
C VAL A 68 -13.45 -0.02 -12.72
N ASP A 69 -13.61 -1.24 -13.23
CA ASP A 69 -13.97 -1.48 -14.63
C ASP A 69 -15.47 -1.23 -14.87
N HIS A 70 -15.91 -1.41 -16.12
CA HIS A 70 -17.32 -1.25 -16.52
C HIS A 70 -18.28 -2.24 -15.83
N ARG A 71 -17.76 -3.28 -15.15
CA ARG A 71 -18.53 -4.25 -14.36
C ARG A 71 -18.46 -3.97 -12.86
N GLY A 72 -17.82 -2.87 -12.45
CA GLY A 72 -17.63 -2.51 -11.05
C GLY A 72 -16.52 -3.30 -10.34
N VAL A 73 -15.69 -4.04 -11.08
CA VAL A 73 -14.58 -4.81 -10.50
C VAL A 73 -13.36 -3.90 -10.36
N ARG A 74 -12.74 -3.89 -9.18
CA ARG A 74 -11.50 -3.13 -8.94
C ARG A 74 -10.40 -3.53 -9.92
N VAL A 75 -9.83 -2.53 -10.59
CA VAL A 75 -8.72 -2.70 -11.54
C VAL A 75 -7.39 -2.81 -10.80
N VAL A 76 -7.23 -2.06 -9.70
CA VAL A 76 -6.02 -2.05 -8.89
C VAL A 76 -6.32 -2.72 -7.55
N ALA A 77 -5.84 -3.95 -7.37
CA ALA A 77 -6.02 -4.69 -6.12
C ALA A 77 -4.84 -5.62 -5.83
N PHE A 78 -4.41 -5.63 -4.57
CA PHE A 78 -3.37 -6.55 -4.07
C PHE A 78 -3.96 -7.83 -3.46
N GLY A 79 -5.26 -8.08 -3.61
CA GLY A 79 -6.00 -9.12 -2.88
C GLY A 79 -5.42 -10.53 -3.01
N LYS A 80 -4.95 -10.91 -4.20
CA LYS A 80 -4.33 -12.23 -4.43
C LYS A 80 -3.10 -12.45 -3.55
N TRP A 81 -2.18 -11.47 -3.54
CA TRP A 81 -0.95 -11.56 -2.76
C TRP A 81 -1.20 -11.39 -1.27
N ALA A 82 -2.14 -10.51 -0.89
CA ALA A 82 -2.59 -10.39 0.49
C ALA A 82 -3.17 -11.72 1.03
N GLY A 83 -3.92 -12.47 0.21
CA GLY A 83 -4.43 -13.79 0.56
C GLY A 83 -3.33 -14.83 0.77
N VAL A 84 -2.32 -14.85 -0.11
CA VAL A 84 -1.14 -15.73 0.04
C VAL A 84 -0.37 -15.40 1.32
N ALA A 85 -0.11 -14.12 1.57
CA ALA A 85 0.56 -13.67 2.79
C ALA A 85 -0.23 -14.04 4.06
N GLY A 86 -1.56 -13.87 4.02
CA GLY A 86 -2.47 -14.26 5.11
C GLY A 86 -2.43 -15.77 5.38
N MET A 87 -2.46 -16.59 4.34
CA MET A 87 -2.34 -18.05 4.45
C MET A 87 -1.01 -18.47 5.09
N ILE A 88 0.11 -17.89 4.66
CA ILE A 88 1.43 -18.16 5.23
C ILE A 88 1.45 -17.82 6.74
N ASN A 89 0.93 -16.65 7.11
CA ASN A 89 0.85 -16.23 8.51
C ASN A 89 -0.06 -17.14 9.35
N MET A 90 -1.19 -17.57 8.80
CA MET A 90 -2.11 -18.51 9.47
C MET A 90 -1.43 -19.86 9.73
N LEU A 91 -0.75 -20.42 8.73
CA LEU A 91 -0.02 -21.69 8.88
C LEU A 91 1.09 -21.58 9.92
N HIS A 92 1.85 -20.48 9.91
CA HIS A 92 2.87 -20.22 10.92
C HIS A 92 2.27 -20.14 12.34
N GLY A 93 1.19 -19.38 12.52
CA GLY A 93 0.50 -19.27 13.81
C GLY A 93 -0.07 -20.61 14.30
N LEU A 94 -0.56 -21.44 13.39
CA LEU A 94 -1.01 -22.80 13.71
C LEU A 94 0.15 -23.69 14.18
N GLY A 95 1.33 -23.56 13.56
CA GLY A 95 2.55 -24.23 14.00
C GLY A 95 2.95 -23.85 15.42
N GLN A 96 2.92 -22.55 15.76
CA GLN A 96 3.18 -22.06 17.12
C GLN A 96 2.16 -22.57 18.14
N ARG A 97 0.87 -22.60 17.78
CA ARG A 97 -0.19 -23.15 18.64
C ARG A 97 0.01 -24.63 18.91
N PHE A 98 0.35 -25.42 17.90
CA PHE A 98 0.59 -26.86 18.10
C PHE A 98 1.85 -27.13 18.93
N LEU A 99 2.90 -26.33 18.77
CA LEU A 99 4.07 -26.40 19.65
C LEU A 99 3.69 -26.16 21.11
N ALA A 100 2.87 -25.13 21.39
CA ALA A 100 2.39 -24.83 22.73
C ALA A 100 1.52 -25.97 23.33
N LEU A 101 0.88 -26.77 22.49
CA LEU A 101 0.11 -27.97 22.88
C LEU A 101 0.96 -29.25 22.96
N GLY A 102 2.28 -29.15 22.75
CA GLY A 102 3.20 -30.29 22.84
C GLY A 102 3.32 -31.12 21.54
N HIS A 103 2.80 -30.62 20.41
CA HIS A 103 2.85 -31.31 19.12
C HIS A 103 3.87 -30.66 18.17
N HIS A 104 4.74 -31.49 17.58
CA HIS A 104 5.66 -31.05 16.54
C HIS A 104 5.00 -31.09 15.16
N THR A 105 5.02 -29.98 14.43
CA THR A 105 4.45 -29.90 13.07
C THR A 105 5.39 -29.21 12.09
N PRO A 106 5.35 -29.57 10.79
CA PRO A 106 6.14 -28.90 9.75
C PRO A 106 5.80 -27.41 9.59
N PHE A 107 4.64 -26.97 10.09
CA PHE A 107 4.18 -25.59 10.02
C PHE A 107 5.03 -24.61 10.84
N MET A 108 5.88 -25.09 11.75
CA MET A 108 6.83 -24.24 12.48
C MET A 108 7.95 -23.70 11.59
N VAL A 109 8.28 -24.39 10.48
CA VAL A 109 9.39 -24.02 9.58
C VAL A 109 8.94 -22.96 8.56
N ILE A 110 7.65 -22.67 8.48
CA ILE A 110 7.10 -21.63 7.62
C ILE A 110 7.53 -20.27 8.17
N ILE A 111 8.30 -19.51 7.38
CA ILE A 111 8.80 -18.18 7.75
C ILE A 111 7.63 -17.18 7.78
N LYS A 112 7.51 -16.42 8.87
CA LYS A 112 6.53 -15.32 9.04
C LYS A 112 6.70 -14.32 7.90
N TYR A 113 5.62 -13.91 7.22
CA TYR A 113 5.69 -12.97 6.10
C TYR A 113 6.14 -11.56 6.54
N HIS A 114 5.98 -11.23 7.82
CA HIS A 114 6.51 -10.00 8.42
C HIS A 114 7.76 -10.35 9.24
N ARG A 115 8.93 -9.96 8.73
CA ARG A 115 10.15 -9.92 9.53
C ARG A 115 10.06 -8.64 10.35
N GLU A 116 9.74 -8.73 11.63
CA GLU A 116 10.01 -7.63 12.56
C GLU A 116 11.51 -7.33 12.44
N SER A 117 11.85 -6.23 11.78
CA SER A 117 13.17 -5.62 11.88
C SER A 117 13.27 -5.07 13.29
N LEU A 118 13.66 -5.93 14.23
CA LEU A 118 14.23 -5.49 15.50
C LEU A 118 15.62 -4.95 15.20
N HIS A 119 15.67 -3.65 14.91
CA HIS A 119 16.80 -2.76 15.16
C HIS A 119 16.27 -1.52 15.86
#